data_AF-A0A158QQV5-F1
#
_entry.id   AF-A0A158QQV5-F1
#
_cell.length_a   1.000
_cell.length_b   1.000
_cell.length_c   1.000
_cell.angle_alpha   90.00
_cell.angle_beta   90.00
_cell.angle_gamma   90.00
#
_symmetry.space_group_name_H-M   'P 1'
#
loop_
_entity.id
_entity.type
_entity.pdbx_description
1 polymer ?
#
loop_
_entity_poly.entity_id
_entity_poly.type
_entity_poly.pdbx_seq_one_letter_code
_entity_poly.pdbx_strand_id
1 'polypeptide(L)'
;LAIGCFTIYFFLFFRKKNKKAMEIRKHGWEPDTVYLYQFPRARTTPQASPQCLKVETFLKVNNIPYEVCPIPPARSQYGLLPFIGLNGEHIADSQIIINRLKNHFNVKPLSSPRDEAIARTIERTAENHTLS
;
A
#
# COMPACT_ATOMS: atom_id res chain seq x y z
N LEU A 1 -5.90 -23.17 -38.21
CA LEU A 1 -5.03 -23.67 -37.12
C LEU A 1 -4.30 -22.54 -36.34
N ALA A 2 -3.90 -21.42 -36.97
CA ALA A 2 -3.19 -20.33 -36.27
C ALA A 2 -4.05 -19.45 -35.33
N ILE A 3 -5.34 -19.26 -35.61
CA ILE A 3 -6.22 -18.38 -34.81
C ILE A 3 -6.54 -18.98 -33.42
N GLY A 4 -6.71 -20.30 -33.34
CA GLY A 4 -6.93 -21.00 -32.06
C GLY A 4 -5.71 -21.03 -31.15
N CYS A 5 -4.50 -20.93 -31.72
CA CYS A 5 -3.26 -20.85 -30.94
C CYS A 5 -3.15 -19.48 -30.24
N PHE A 6 -3.61 -18.41 -30.90
CA PHE A 6 -3.57 -17.05 -30.36
C PHE A 6 -4.58 -16.82 -29.22
N THR A 7 -5.78 -17.42 -29.32
CA THR A 7 -6.77 -17.35 -28.24
C THR A 7 -6.33 -18.13 -27.00
N ILE A 8 -5.72 -19.30 -27.18
CA ILE A 8 -5.14 -20.08 -26.07
C ILE A 8 -3.96 -19.33 -25.44
N TYR A 9 -3.08 -18.71 -26.24
CA TYR A 9 -1.96 -17.93 -25.71
C TYR A 9 -2.42 -16.69 -24.95
N PHE A 10 -3.43 -15.96 -25.45
CA PHE A 10 -4.02 -14.83 -24.75
C PHE A 10 -4.70 -15.26 -23.44
N PHE A 11 -5.40 -16.39 -23.45
CA PHE A 11 -6.06 -16.96 -22.27
C PHE A 11 -5.05 -17.48 -21.22
N LEU A 12 -3.92 -18.05 -21.66
CA LEU A 12 -2.82 -18.47 -20.79
C LEU A 12 -1.97 -17.28 -20.30
N PHE A 13 -1.87 -16.20 -21.05
CA PHE A 13 -1.21 -14.97 -20.62
C PHE A 13 -2.01 -14.24 -19.53
N PHE A 14 -3.35 -14.32 -19.59
CA PHE A 14 -4.26 -13.89 -18.51
C PHE A 14 -4.44 -14.94 -17.40
N ARG A 15 -3.52 -15.90 -17.26
CA ARG A 15 -3.46 -16.74 -16.06
C ARG A 15 -2.91 -15.91 -14.91
N LYS A 16 -3.82 -15.12 -14.32
CA LYS A 16 -3.70 -14.40 -13.05
C LYS A 16 -2.88 -15.27 -12.11
N LYS A 17 -1.62 -14.90 -11.87
CA LYS A 17 -0.83 -15.51 -10.81
C LYS A 17 -1.63 -15.30 -9.53
N ASN A 18 -2.23 -16.38 -9.02
CA ASN A 18 -2.75 -16.45 -7.67
C ASN A 18 -1.53 -16.29 -6.75
N LYS A 19 -1.22 -15.04 -6.43
CA LYS A 19 -0.24 -14.72 -5.40
C LYS A 19 -0.86 -15.22 -4.12
N LYS A 20 -0.33 -16.30 -3.56
CA LYS A 20 -0.67 -16.71 -2.20
C LYS A 20 -0.60 -15.45 -1.35
N ALA A 21 -1.73 -15.07 -0.75
CA ALA A 21 -1.74 -13.99 0.22
C ALA A 21 -0.62 -14.32 1.20
N MET A 22 0.38 -13.44 1.28
CA MET A 22 1.41 -13.58 2.28
C MET A 22 0.69 -13.52 3.60
N GLU A 23 0.48 -14.67 4.24
CA GLU A 23 -0.01 -14.73 5.61
C GLU A 23 1.01 -13.99 6.44
N ILE A 24 0.68 -12.74 6.77
CA ILE A 24 1.49 -11.95 7.67
C ILE A 24 1.47 -12.74 8.99
N ARG A 25 2.63 -13.29 9.37
CA ARG A 25 2.79 -14.10 10.58
C ARG A 25 2.74 -13.20 11.81
N LYS A 26 1.56 -12.64 12.12
CA LYS A 26 1.24 -12.11 13.45
C LYS A 26 0.18 -13.01 14.06
N HIS A 27 0.54 -13.79 15.07
CA HIS A 27 -0.42 -14.44 15.95
C HIS A 27 -0.90 -13.37 16.94
N GLY A 28 -2.12 -12.86 16.76
CA GLY A 28 -2.71 -11.79 17.58
C GLY A 28 -2.93 -10.50 16.80
N TRP A 29 -3.88 -10.52 15.87
CA TRP A 29 -4.37 -9.31 15.21
C TRP A 29 -5.39 -8.63 16.12
N GLU A 30 -5.15 -7.38 16.46
CA GLU A 30 -6.19 -6.52 17.01
C GLU A 30 -7.06 -6.03 15.85
N PRO A 31 -8.39 -6.21 15.92
CA PRO A 31 -9.31 -5.67 14.92
C PRO A 31 -9.08 -4.17 14.72
N ASP A 32 -9.13 -3.73 13.46
CA ASP A 32 -9.02 -2.32 13.05
C ASP A 32 -7.69 -1.63 13.39
N THR A 33 -6.68 -2.39 13.80
CA THR A 33 -5.31 -1.89 13.95
C THR A 33 -4.50 -2.14 12.69
N VAL A 34 -3.86 -1.08 12.18
CA VAL A 34 -3.01 -1.16 10.98
C VAL A 34 -1.59 -1.57 11.37
N TYR A 35 -1.12 -2.71 10.88
CA TYR A 35 0.26 -3.15 11.08
C TYR A 35 1.12 -2.68 9.91
N LEU A 36 1.85 -1.58 10.11
CA LEU A 36 2.64 -0.91 9.09
C LEU A 36 4.08 -1.44 9.05
N TYR A 37 4.46 -1.99 7.90
CA TYR A 37 5.83 -2.41 7.61
C TYR A 37 6.52 -1.33 6.77
N GLN A 38 7.56 -0.73 7.35
CA GLN A 38 8.32 0.36 6.74
C GLN A 38 9.82 0.24 7.05
N PHE A 39 10.63 1.10 6.42
CA PHE A 39 12.06 1.20 6.76
C PHE A 39 12.27 1.55 8.24
N PRO A 40 13.35 1.09 8.87
CA PRO A 40 13.65 1.44 10.26
C PRO A 40 13.72 2.95 10.40
N ARG A 41 12.93 3.49 11.32
CA ARG A 41 12.87 4.93 11.58
C ARG A 41 13.98 5.31 12.55
N ALA A 42 14.69 6.40 12.28
CA ALA A 42 15.55 7.03 13.28
C ALA A 42 14.68 7.71 14.36
N ARG A 43 15.12 7.75 15.62
CA ARG A 43 14.32 8.29 16.74
C ARG A 43 13.93 9.75 16.56
N THR A 44 14.73 10.51 15.82
CA THR A 44 14.63 11.97 15.69
C THR A 44 14.26 12.43 14.29
N THR A 45 14.10 11.50 13.33
CA THR A 45 13.97 11.85 11.92
C THR A 45 12.70 11.24 11.34
N PRO A 46 11.92 11.99 10.54
CA PRO A 46 10.85 11.40 9.76
C PRO A 46 11.41 10.30 8.84
N GLN A 47 10.52 9.45 8.37
CA GLN A 47 10.88 8.36 7.49
C GLN A 47 11.55 8.87 6.20
N ALA A 48 12.72 8.33 5.86
CA ALA A 48 13.53 8.81 4.74
C ALA A 48 12.91 8.47 3.37
N SER A 49 12.10 7.41 3.29
CA SER A 49 11.36 7.06 2.08
C SER A 49 10.06 7.89 1.99
N PRO A 50 9.85 8.63 0.88
CA PRO A 50 8.61 9.40 0.67
C PRO A 50 7.35 8.53 0.72
N GLN A 51 7.39 7.32 0.16
CA GLN A 51 6.25 6.41 0.11
C GLN A 51 5.86 5.92 1.50
N CYS A 52 6.87 5.61 2.34
CA CYS A 52 6.64 5.20 3.72
C CYS A 52 6.15 6.37 4.58
N LEU A 53 6.74 7.57 4.42
CA LEU A 53 6.33 8.79 5.13
C LEU A 53 4.87 9.15 4.82
N LYS A 54 4.46 9.00 3.57
CA LYS A 54 3.11 9.27 3.10
C LYS A 54 2.06 8.41 3.81
N VAL A 55 2.25 7.09 3.85
CA VAL A 55 1.33 6.16 4.55
C VAL A 55 1.29 6.46 6.04
N GLU A 56 2.46 6.68 6.66
CA GLU A 56 2.56 6.98 8.08
C GLU A 56 1.86 8.30 8.44
N THR A 57 2.04 9.34 7.62
CA THR A 57 1.40 10.64 7.81
C THR A 57 -0.11 10.51 7.64
N PHE A 58 -0.58 9.75 6.66
CA PHE A 58 -2.01 9.50 6.47
C PHE A 58 -2.65 8.85 7.70
N LEU A 59 -1.99 7.85 8.30
CA LEU A 59 -2.47 7.20 9.51
C LEU A 59 -2.52 8.18 10.69
N LYS A 60 -1.47 8.97 10.89
CA LYS A 60 -1.39 9.99 11.95
C LYS A 60 -2.46 11.07 11.82
N VAL A 61 -2.63 11.66 10.64
CA VAL A 61 -3.57 12.77 10.41
C VAL A 61 -5.02 12.32 10.61
N ASN A 62 -5.33 11.06 10.32
CA ASN A 62 -6.67 10.51 10.49
C ASN A 62 -6.89 9.81 11.84
N ASN A 63 -5.93 9.89 12.77
CA ASN A 63 -5.98 9.21 14.08
C ASN A 63 -6.27 7.71 13.97
N ILE A 64 -5.79 7.05 12.91
CA ILE A 64 -5.98 5.61 12.70
C ILE A 64 -4.97 4.86 13.58
N PRO A 65 -5.41 3.90 14.41
CA PRO A 65 -4.50 3.12 15.25
C PRO A 65 -3.58 2.28 14.36
N TYR A 66 -2.27 2.39 14.61
CA TYR A 66 -1.29 1.62 13.84
C TYR A 66 -0.07 1.24 14.68
N GLU A 67 0.53 0.10 14.35
CA GLU A 67 1.78 -0.38 14.93
C GLU A 67 2.84 -0.47 13.84
N VAL A 68 4.05 0.00 14.13
CA VAL A 68 5.19 -0.13 13.21
C VAL A 68 5.87 -1.47 13.45
N CYS A 69 5.77 -2.35 12.48
CA CYS A 69 6.39 -3.66 12.52
C CYS A 69 7.81 -3.63 11.92
N PRO A 70 8.77 -4.40 12.46
CA PRO A 70 10.07 -4.59 11.85
C PRO A 70 9.93 -5.25 10.48
N ILE A 71 10.84 -4.93 9.55
CA ILE A 71 10.84 -5.52 8.21
C ILE A 71 11.05 -7.05 8.34
N PRO A 72 10.10 -7.88 7.88
CA PRO A 72 10.31 -9.32 7.90
C PRO A 72 11.42 -9.72 6.91
N PRO A 73 12.15 -10.81 7.18
CA PRO A 73 13.18 -11.33 6.26
C PRO A 73 12.61 -11.70 4.88
N ALA A 74 11.33 -12.07 4.82
CA ALA A 74 10.57 -12.20 3.58
C ALA A 74 9.95 -10.84 3.22
N ARG A 75 10.37 -10.23 2.11
CA ARG A 75 9.80 -8.97 1.62
C ARG A 75 8.33 -9.14 1.22
N SER A 76 7.57 -8.05 1.17
CA SER A 76 6.16 -8.02 0.73
C SER A 76 5.92 -8.78 -0.57
N GLN A 77 4.65 -9.07 -0.91
CA GLN A 77 4.26 -9.73 -2.16
C GLN A 77 4.85 -9.10 -3.45
N TYR A 78 5.37 -7.87 -3.38
CA TYR A 78 6.02 -7.13 -4.47
C TYR A 78 7.50 -6.79 -4.21
N GLY A 79 8.06 -7.15 -3.05
CA GLY A 79 9.44 -6.81 -2.70
C GLY A 79 9.66 -5.35 -2.30
N LEU A 80 8.59 -4.53 -2.26
CA LEU A 80 8.62 -3.09 -2.02
C LEU A 80 7.96 -2.73 -0.69
N LEU A 81 8.45 -1.65 -0.08
CA LEU A 81 7.89 -0.97 1.09
C LEU A 81 7.24 0.36 0.64
N PRO A 82 6.22 0.87 1.35
CA PRO A 82 5.57 0.27 2.51
C PRO A 82 4.54 -0.81 2.14
N PHE A 83 4.22 -1.68 3.11
CA PHE A 83 3.03 -2.53 3.07
C PHE A 83 2.37 -2.57 4.45
N ILE A 84 1.09 -2.91 4.48
CA ILE A 84 0.32 -3.04 5.72
C ILE A 84 -0.32 -4.42 5.85
N GLY A 85 -0.51 -4.83 7.09
CA GLY A 85 -1.51 -5.82 7.47
C GLY A 85 -2.70 -5.13 8.10
N LEU A 86 -3.91 -5.46 7.65
CA LEU A 86 -5.16 -4.98 8.25
C LEU A 86 -6.16 -6.12 8.27
N ASN A 87 -6.64 -6.51 9.46
CA ASN A 87 -7.65 -7.58 9.62
C ASN A 87 -7.27 -8.89 8.88
N GLY A 88 -5.98 -9.25 8.91
CA GLY A 88 -5.44 -10.43 8.21
C GLY A 88 -5.19 -10.25 6.71
N GLU A 89 -5.56 -9.10 6.12
CA GLU A 89 -5.30 -8.77 4.73
C GLU A 89 -3.91 -8.11 4.56
N HIS A 90 -3.11 -8.64 3.62
CA HIS A 90 -1.83 -8.04 3.24
C HIS A 90 -2.02 -7.09 2.04
N ILE A 91 -1.75 -5.80 2.25
CA ILE A 91 -1.93 -4.75 1.25
C ILE A 91 -0.60 -4.04 1.03
N ALA A 92 -0.17 -3.95 -0.21
CA ALA A 92 1.06 -3.27 -0.61
C ALA A 92 0.76 -2.19 -1.65
N ASP A 93 1.74 -1.31 -1.88
CA ASP A 93 1.64 -0.06 -2.67
C ASP A 93 0.98 1.09 -1.89
N SER A 94 1.68 2.23 -1.79
CA SER A 94 1.23 3.35 -0.97
C SER A 94 -0.13 3.94 -1.39
N GLN A 95 -0.45 3.94 -2.69
CA GLN A 95 -1.72 4.44 -3.21
C GLN A 95 -2.86 3.47 -2.91
N ILE A 96 -2.62 2.18 -3.14
CA ILE A 96 -3.60 1.13 -2.85
C ILE A 96 -3.90 1.07 -1.35
N ILE A 97 -2.86 1.18 -0.51
CA ILE A 97 -2.97 1.25 0.94
C ILE A 97 -3.88 2.41 1.36
N ILE A 98 -3.59 3.63 0.91
CA ILE A 98 -4.38 4.81 1.27
C ILE A 98 -5.82 4.67 0.79
N ASN A 99 -6.06 4.17 -0.42
CA ASN A 99 -7.41 3.96 -0.92
C ASN A 99 -8.18 2.94 -0.08
N ARG A 100 -7.54 1.83 0.32
CA ARG A 100 -8.17 0.85 1.22
C ARG A 100 -8.50 1.48 2.57
N LEU A 101 -7.54 2.20 3.17
CA LEU A 101 -7.73 2.83 4.47
C LEU A 101 -8.85 3.88 4.44
N LYS A 102 -8.92 4.68 3.38
CA LYS A 102 -10.01 5.64 3.17
C LYS A 102 -11.37 4.94 3.18
N ASN A 103 -11.49 3.85 2.43
CA ASN A 103 -12.73 3.07 2.34
C ASN A 103 -13.06 2.34 3.64
N HIS A 104 -12.05 1.81 4.33
CA HIS A 104 -12.23 1.04 5.57
C HIS A 104 -12.60 1.91 6.76
N PHE A 105 -11.92 3.04 6.95
CA PHE A 105 -12.15 3.96 8.07
C PHE A 105 -13.11 5.11 7.74
N ASN A 106 -13.77 5.05 6.58
CA ASN A 106 -14.70 6.07 6.08
C ASN A 106 -14.12 7.51 6.19
N VAL A 107 -12.85 7.66 5.77
CA VAL A 107 -12.14 8.94 5.85
C VAL A 107 -12.80 9.94 4.91
N LYS A 108 -13.16 11.11 5.44
CA LYS A 108 -13.83 12.15 4.67
C LYS A 108 -12.95 12.59 3.49
N PRO A 109 -13.48 12.59 2.24
CA PRO A 109 -12.74 13.12 1.11
C PRO A 109 -12.53 14.63 1.25
N LEU A 110 -11.62 15.17 0.44
CA LEU A 110 -11.47 16.62 0.31
C LEU A 110 -12.81 17.23 -0.10
N SER A 111 -13.12 18.41 0.43
CA SER A 111 -14.43 19.06 0.27
C SER A 111 -14.76 19.47 -1.16
N SER A 112 -13.76 19.58 -2.03
CA SER A 112 -13.91 20.04 -3.41
C SER A 112 -13.25 19.06 -4.39
N PRO A 113 -13.95 18.63 -5.47
CA PRO A 113 -13.35 17.81 -6.53
C PRO A 113 -12.14 18.46 -7.19
N ARG A 114 -12.10 19.80 -7.23
CA ARG A 114 -10.94 20.55 -7.74
C ARG A 114 -9.72 20.35 -6.86
N ASP A 115 -9.89 20.44 -5.55
CA ASP A 115 -8.78 20.31 -4.59
C ASP A 115 -8.22 18.89 -4.62
N GLU A 116 -9.09 17.89 -4.79
CA GLU A 116 -8.67 16.50 -4.98
C GLU A 116 -7.87 16.31 -6.27
N ALA A 117 -8.29 16.93 -7.38
CA ALA A 117 -7.56 16.87 -8.64
C ALA A 117 -6.18 17.55 -8.55
N ILE A 118 -6.10 18.69 -7.86
CA ILE A 118 -4.83 19.40 -7.64
C ILE A 118 -3.92 18.57 -6.74
N ALA A 119 -4.42 18.04 -5.63
CA ALA A 119 -3.65 17.20 -4.71
C ALA A 119 -3.08 15.97 -5.44
N ARG A 120 -3.89 15.27 -6.25
CA ARG A 120 -3.43 14.14 -7.07
C ARG A 120 -2.37 14.53 -8.09
N THR A 121 -2.46 15.72 -8.66
CA THR A 121 -1.46 16.22 -9.61
C THR A 121 -0.13 16.46 -8.90
N ILE A 122 -0.15 17.18 -7.79
CA ILE A 122 1.06 17.49 -6.99
C ILE A 122 1.73 16.20 -6.52
N GLU A 123 0.95 15.26 -6.01
CA GLU A 123 1.42 13.95 -5.55
C GLU A 123 2.12 13.18 -6.67
N ARG A 124 1.49 13.08 -7.85
CA ARG A 124 2.09 12.40 -9.01
C ARG A 124 3.38 13.07 -9.48
N THR A 125 3.40 14.40 -9.51
CA THR A 125 4.61 15.15 -9.87
C THR A 125 5.73 14.85 -8.89
N ALA A 126 5.47 14.91 -7.59
CA ALA A 126 6.47 14.61 -6.55
C ALA A 126 6.99 13.17 -6.62
N GLU A 127 6.09 12.20 -6.81
CA GLU A 127 6.45 10.78 -6.89
C GLU A 127 7.26 10.45 -8.14
N ASN A 128 6.91 11.02 -9.30
CA ASN A 128 7.63 10.81 -10.56
C ASN A 128 9.07 11.33 -10.50
N HIS A 129 9.33 12.41 -9.79
CA HIS A 129 10.66 13.01 -9.70
C HIS A 129 11.56 12.40 -8.61
N THR A 130 11.03 11.52 -7.76
CA THR A 130 11.80 10.89 -6.66
C THR A 130 12.14 9.42 -6.93
N LEU A 131 11.63 8.85 -8.02
CA LEU A 131 11.82 7.44 -8.41
C LEU A 131 12.78 7.25 -9.61
N SER A 132 13.54 8.28 -9.98
CA SER A 132 14.56 8.24 -11.05
C SER A 132 15.90 7.68 -10.59
#